data_AF-A0A6A5TNB7-F1
#
_entry.id   AF-A0A6A5TNB7-F1
#
_cell.length_a   1.000
_cell.length_b   1.000
_cell.length_c   1.000
_cell.angle_alpha   90.00
_cell.angle_beta   90.00
_cell.angle_gamma   90.00
#
_symmetry.space_group_name_H-M   'P 1'
#
loop_
_entity.id
_entity.type
_entity.pdbx_description
1 polymer ?
#
loop_
_entity_poly.entity_id
_entity_poly.type
_entity_poly.pdbx_seq_one_letter_code
_entity_poly.pdbx_strand_id
1 'polypeptide(L)'
;MRTTFLLPALLSASAVVAMPASTKLFQRSEYCDKSPADGRGATIFKQQDLAGDRVATDYTPIPVTDDFCFNLSSTYGGWYGAARSLVVNDGFKCEFYTEFQCAGEVLCLSGTDGAQNIQTSLPEGFDSAIKSVQCRAL
;
A
#
# COMPACT_ATOMS: atom_id res chain seq x y z
N MET A 1 -72.11 32.43 -19.34
CA MET A 1 -71.63 32.30 -17.95
C MET A 1 -70.97 30.94 -17.79
N ARG A 2 -69.64 30.89 -17.68
CA ARG A 2 -68.87 29.70 -17.28
C ARG A 2 -67.72 30.18 -16.43
N THR A 3 -67.88 30.03 -15.13
CA THR A 3 -66.88 30.21 -14.09
C THR A 3 -66.02 28.94 -14.06
N THR A 4 -64.70 29.09 -14.00
CA THR A 4 -63.78 27.96 -13.78
C THR A 4 -62.75 28.37 -12.74
N PHE A 5 -62.58 27.44 -11.79
CA PHE A 5 -61.95 27.59 -10.49
C PHE A 5 -60.41 27.54 -10.55
N LEU A 6 -59.81 28.15 -9.52
CA LEU A 6 -58.39 28.23 -9.17
C LEU A 6 -57.78 26.87 -8.79
N LEU A 7 -56.48 26.70 -9.05
CA LEU A 7 -55.57 25.80 -8.33
C LEU A 7 -54.19 26.47 -8.18
N PRO A 8 -53.73 26.84 -6.97
CA PRO A 8 -52.35 27.21 -6.74
C PRO A 8 -51.50 25.96 -6.45
N ALA A 9 -50.48 25.71 -7.26
CA ALA A 9 -49.48 24.67 -7.02
C ALA A 9 -48.46 25.16 -5.98
N LEU A 10 -48.40 24.47 -4.84
CA LEU A 10 -47.36 24.62 -3.83
C LEU A 10 -46.05 24.00 -4.34
N LEU A 11 -45.09 24.84 -4.73
CA LEU A 11 -43.71 24.43 -5.00
C LEU A 11 -42.95 24.32 -3.68
N SER A 12 -42.60 23.09 -3.30
CA SER A 12 -41.76 22.79 -2.15
C SER A 12 -40.32 23.22 -2.42
N ALA A 13 -39.81 24.17 -1.63
CA ALA A 13 -38.41 24.56 -1.64
C ALA A 13 -37.58 23.50 -0.90
N SER A 14 -36.77 22.74 -1.63
CA SER A 14 -35.73 21.89 -1.05
C SER A 14 -34.54 22.76 -0.66
N ALA A 15 -34.37 23.03 0.63
CA ALA A 15 -33.15 23.63 1.15
C ALA A 15 -32.02 22.60 1.05
N VAL A 16 -31.10 22.81 0.09
CA VAL A 16 -29.87 22.03 -0.01
C VAL A 16 -28.96 22.54 1.11
N VAL A 17 -28.85 21.77 2.20
CA VAL A 17 -27.86 22.04 3.25
C VAL A 17 -26.49 21.82 2.61
N ALA A 18 -25.81 22.94 2.30
CA ALA A 18 -24.40 22.91 1.94
C ALA A 18 -23.63 22.33 3.14
N MET A 19 -23.21 21.08 3.02
CA MET A 19 -22.29 20.50 3.99
C MET A 19 -21.01 21.33 3.96
N PRO A 20 -20.49 21.76 5.13
CA PRO A 20 -19.18 22.39 5.18
C PRO A 20 -18.16 21.37 4.67
N ALA A 21 -17.43 21.75 3.62
CA ALA A 21 -16.27 21.02 3.16
C ALA A 21 -15.30 20.93 4.35
N SER A 22 -15.29 19.76 5.00
CA SER A 22 -14.40 19.46 6.11
C SER A 22 -12.98 19.49 5.56
N THR A 23 -12.32 20.62 5.74
CA THR A 23 -10.88 20.80 5.68
C THR A 23 -10.22 19.86 6.66
N LYS A 24 -10.02 18.61 6.23
CA LYS A 24 -8.92 17.75 6.65
C LYS A 24 -8.37 17.06 5.41
N LEU A 25 -7.80 17.88 4.52
CA LEU A 25 -6.63 17.47 3.76
C LEU A 25 -5.53 17.19 4.80
N PHE A 26 -5.59 16.03 5.44
CA PHE A 26 -4.40 15.43 6.02
C PHE A 26 -3.35 15.45 4.92
N GLN A 27 -2.21 16.06 5.22
CA GLN A 27 -1.02 16.06 4.37
C GLN A 27 -0.71 14.62 3.96
N ARG A 28 -1.26 14.22 2.81
CA ARG A 28 -1.19 12.87 2.25
C ARG A 28 0.06 12.68 1.39
N SER A 29 0.95 13.67 1.33
CA SER A 29 2.14 13.63 0.48
C SER A 29 3.45 13.35 1.24
N GLU A 30 3.49 13.39 2.57
CA GLU A 30 4.77 13.25 3.31
C GLU A 30 5.08 11.82 3.78
N TYR A 31 4.16 10.85 3.62
CA TYR A 31 4.42 9.47 4.04
C TYR A 31 5.11 8.61 2.97
N CYS A 32 5.23 9.14 1.73
CA CYS A 32 6.03 8.50 0.68
C CYS A 32 7.52 8.82 0.80
N ASP A 33 7.92 9.78 1.66
CA ASP A 33 9.31 10.25 1.68
C ASP A 33 10.23 9.40 2.54
N LYS A 34 9.72 8.71 3.58
CA LYS A 34 10.49 7.74 4.36
C LYS A 34 9.58 6.69 4.97
N SER A 35 9.58 5.47 4.44
CA SER A 35 9.33 4.29 5.29
C SER A 35 10.24 4.45 6.53
N PRO A 36 9.69 4.38 7.76
CA PRO A 36 10.43 4.74 8.96
C PRO A 36 11.76 3.97 8.99
N ALA A 37 12.87 4.70 9.16
CA ALA A 37 14.20 4.13 9.30
C ALA A 37 14.34 3.46 10.68
N ASP A 38 13.51 2.46 10.94
CA ASP A 38 13.31 1.83 12.24
C ASP A 38 13.86 0.41 12.29
N GLY A 39 14.85 0.14 11.43
CA GLY A 39 15.57 -1.13 11.37
C GLY A 39 14.89 -2.21 10.52
N ARG A 40 13.81 -1.88 9.81
CA ARG A 40 13.16 -2.78 8.85
C ARG A 40 13.86 -2.70 7.49
N GLY A 41 14.04 -3.85 6.83
CA GLY A 41 14.68 -3.89 5.51
C GLY A 41 13.74 -3.43 4.40
N ALA A 42 12.47 -3.81 4.48
CA ALA A 42 11.44 -3.39 3.55
C ALA A 42 10.05 -3.32 4.19
N THR A 43 9.11 -2.69 3.50
CA THR A 43 7.67 -2.78 3.77
C THR A 43 6.97 -3.21 2.49
N ILE A 44 6.10 -4.22 2.58
CA ILE A 44 5.28 -4.69 1.45
C ILE A 44 3.80 -4.36 1.68
N PHE A 45 3.08 -4.10 0.60
CA PHE A 45 1.68 -3.67 0.62
C PHE A 45 0.83 -4.56 -0.29
N LYS A 46 -0.42 -4.81 0.11
CA LYS A 46 -1.38 -5.61 -0.65
C LYS A 46 -2.02 -4.86 -1.82
N GLN A 47 -1.91 -3.54 -1.84
CA GLN A 47 -2.41 -2.70 -2.92
C GLN A 47 -1.25 -2.06 -3.66
N GLN A 48 -1.54 -1.55 -4.86
CA GLN A 48 -0.62 -0.69 -5.60
C GLN A 48 -0.55 0.70 -4.96
N ASP A 49 0.38 1.53 -5.42
CA ASP A 49 0.60 2.90 -4.97
C ASP A 49 0.86 3.04 -3.47
N LEU A 50 1.46 1.99 -2.86
CA LEU A 50 1.73 1.92 -1.43
C LEU A 50 0.48 2.10 -0.55
N ALA A 51 -0.71 1.78 -1.09
CA ALA A 51 -1.96 1.88 -0.34
C ALA A 51 -2.11 0.73 0.68
N GLY A 52 -2.66 1.05 1.85
CA GLY A 52 -2.87 0.05 2.91
C GLY A 52 -2.98 0.60 4.34
N ASP A 53 -3.26 1.88 4.52
CA ASP A 53 -3.35 2.53 5.84
C ASP A 53 -4.71 2.32 6.53
N ARG A 54 -5.70 1.77 5.81
CA ARG A 54 -7.07 1.59 6.30
C ARG A 54 -7.25 0.34 7.15
N VAL A 55 -6.47 -0.71 6.89
CA VAL A 55 -6.52 -1.98 7.61
C VAL A 55 -5.09 -2.35 8.00
N ALA A 56 -4.88 -2.67 9.27
CA ALA A 56 -3.55 -3.02 9.81
C ALA A 56 -2.88 -4.24 9.14
N THR A 57 -3.61 -4.97 8.30
CA THR A 57 -3.14 -6.16 7.58
C THR A 57 -2.90 -5.91 6.09
N ASP A 58 -3.06 -4.67 5.60
CA ASP A 58 -2.82 -4.29 4.21
C ASP A 58 -1.34 -4.02 3.92
N TYR A 59 -0.52 -3.83 4.96
CA TYR A 59 0.93 -3.75 4.84
C TYR A 59 1.60 -4.61 5.91
N THR A 60 2.81 -5.09 5.62
CA THR A 60 3.63 -5.77 6.64
C THR A 60 5.09 -5.37 6.51
N PRO A 61 5.76 -5.13 7.63
CA PRO A 61 7.20 -4.93 7.63
C PRO A 61 7.98 -6.22 7.45
N ILE A 62 9.03 -6.13 6.65
CA ILE A 62 10.02 -7.19 6.46
C ILE A 62 11.27 -6.82 7.26
N PRO A 63 11.63 -7.59 8.30
CA PRO A 63 12.83 -7.34 9.08
C PRO A 63 14.09 -7.73 8.29
N VAL A 64 15.23 -7.25 8.78
CA VAL A 64 16.55 -7.61 8.26
C VAL A 64 16.95 -8.97 8.79
N THR A 65 17.47 -9.82 7.93
CA THR A 65 18.03 -11.13 8.21
C THR A 65 19.36 -11.31 7.51
N ASP A 66 20.35 -11.79 8.27
CA ASP A 66 21.67 -12.04 7.70
C ASP A 66 21.65 -13.29 6.80
N ASP A 67 20.92 -14.36 7.19
CA ASP A 67 20.89 -15.64 6.44
C ASP A 67 19.53 -16.36 6.51
N PHE A 68 18.45 -15.67 6.87
CA PHE A 68 17.13 -16.29 7.01
C PHE A 68 16.15 -15.85 5.93
N CYS A 69 15.52 -16.84 5.30
CA CYS A 69 14.47 -16.62 4.32
C CYS A 69 13.09 -16.62 4.99
N PHE A 70 12.37 -15.50 4.91
CA PHE A 70 10.99 -15.44 5.39
C PHE A 70 10.03 -16.01 4.36
N ASN A 71 9.27 -17.02 4.77
CA ASN A 71 8.08 -17.44 4.05
C ASN A 71 6.90 -16.55 4.47
N LEU A 72 6.41 -15.74 3.54
CA LEU A 72 5.38 -14.74 3.81
C LEU A 72 4.06 -15.38 4.30
N SER A 73 3.73 -16.59 3.83
CA SER A 73 2.48 -17.24 4.22
C SER A 73 2.49 -17.72 5.67
N SER A 74 3.60 -18.34 6.11
CA SER A 74 3.73 -18.87 7.47
C SER A 74 4.02 -17.79 8.49
N THR A 75 4.77 -16.75 8.11
CA THR A 75 5.20 -15.71 9.04
C THR A 75 4.13 -14.65 9.26
N TYR A 76 3.42 -14.25 8.20
CA TYR A 76 2.49 -13.09 8.27
C TYR A 76 1.03 -13.43 8.02
N GLY A 77 0.72 -14.64 7.53
CA GLY A 77 -0.66 -15.11 7.28
C GLY A 77 -1.36 -14.34 6.15
N GLY A 78 -1.89 -15.06 5.15
CA GLY A 78 -2.65 -14.42 4.06
C GLY A 78 -1.85 -13.41 3.22
N TRP A 79 -0.51 -13.52 3.23
CA TRP A 79 0.41 -12.72 2.43
C TRP A 79 0.93 -13.43 1.18
N TYR A 80 0.60 -14.72 1.03
CA TYR A 80 0.90 -15.49 -0.18
C TYR A 80 0.26 -14.82 -1.40
N GLY A 81 1.10 -14.39 -2.36
CA GLY A 81 0.62 -13.76 -3.59
C GLY A 81 -0.20 -12.48 -3.35
N ALA A 82 -0.01 -11.83 -2.21
CA ALA A 82 -0.78 -10.66 -1.85
C ALA A 82 -0.02 -9.35 -2.13
N ALA A 83 1.30 -9.38 -2.17
CA ALA A 83 2.11 -8.18 -2.36
C ALA A 83 1.93 -7.60 -3.77
N ARG A 84 1.72 -6.28 -3.85
CA ARG A 84 1.47 -5.54 -5.11
C ARG A 84 2.28 -4.26 -5.25
N SER A 85 2.78 -3.73 -4.14
CA SER A 85 3.74 -2.64 -4.11
C SER A 85 4.63 -2.80 -2.87
N LEU A 86 5.80 -2.17 -2.87
CA LEU A 86 6.76 -2.27 -1.77
C LEU A 86 7.72 -1.08 -1.71
N VAL A 87 8.41 -0.98 -0.58
CA VAL A 87 9.52 -0.06 -0.36
C VAL A 87 10.68 -0.81 0.27
N VAL A 88 11.88 -0.69 -0.28
CA VAL A 88 13.14 -1.10 0.38
C VAL A 88 13.79 0.12 0.99
N ASN A 89 14.12 0.04 2.28
CA ASN A 89 14.71 1.15 3.01
C ASN A 89 16.18 1.37 2.59
N ASP A 90 16.65 2.61 2.75
CA ASP A 90 18.07 2.97 2.55
C ASP A 90 18.98 2.14 3.48
N GLY A 91 20.13 1.74 2.96
CA GLY A 91 21.10 0.90 3.67
C GLY A 91 20.75 -0.60 3.68
N PHE A 92 19.73 -1.01 2.91
CA PHE A 92 19.32 -2.41 2.83
C PHE A 92 19.19 -2.90 1.39
N LYS A 93 19.42 -4.20 1.23
CA LYS A 93 19.14 -4.96 0.01
C LYS A 93 18.16 -6.08 0.34
N CYS A 94 17.09 -6.18 -0.43
CA CYS A 94 16.11 -7.23 -0.34
C CYS A 94 16.02 -8.03 -1.64
N GLU A 95 15.79 -9.32 -1.50
CA GLU A 95 15.58 -10.28 -2.57
C GLU A 95 14.20 -10.90 -2.37
N PHE A 96 13.30 -10.68 -3.33
CA PHE A 96 11.91 -11.15 -3.30
C PHE A 96 11.75 -12.30 -4.28
N TYR A 97 11.16 -13.39 -3.82
CA TYR A 97 11.13 -14.66 -4.54
C TYR A 97 9.71 -15.12 -4.84
N THR A 98 9.50 -15.66 -6.04
CA THR A 98 8.20 -16.21 -6.49
C THR A 98 7.93 -17.62 -5.98
N GLU A 99 8.93 -18.30 -5.39
CA GLU A 99 8.76 -19.55 -4.67
C GLU A 99 9.09 -19.43 -3.18
N PHE A 100 8.71 -20.45 -2.41
CA PHE A 100 9.06 -20.54 -0.99
C PHE A 100 10.56 -20.81 -0.80
N GLN A 101 11.05 -20.56 0.42
CA GLN A 101 12.45 -20.84 0.79
C GLN A 101 13.48 -20.13 -0.10
N CYS A 102 13.14 -18.95 -0.61
CA CYS A 102 14.02 -18.10 -1.40
C CYS A 102 14.50 -18.80 -2.68
N ALA A 103 13.57 -19.48 -3.35
CA ALA A 103 13.78 -20.17 -4.61
C ALA A 103 12.99 -19.50 -5.75
N GLY A 104 13.21 -19.98 -6.98
CA GLY A 104 12.48 -19.50 -8.16
C GLY A 104 13.04 -18.19 -8.71
N GLU A 105 12.16 -17.39 -9.32
CA GLU A 105 12.55 -16.08 -9.86
C GLU A 105 12.76 -15.08 -8.73
N VAL A 106 13.78 -14.22 -8.89
CA VAL A 106 14.19 -13.26 -7.87
C VAL A 106 14.11 -11.83 -8.40
N LEU A 107 13.50 -10.96 -7.60
CA LEU A 107 13.53 -9.51 -7.77
C LEU A 107 14.47 -8.93 -6.70
N CYS A 108 15.62 -8.43 -7.14
CA CYS A 108 16.64 -7.83 -6.27
C CYS A 108 16.44 -6.31 -6.24
N LEU A 109 16.24 -5.74 -5.05
CA LEU A 109 16.05 -4.31 -4.86
C LEU A 109 16.89 -3.81 -3.68
N SER A 110 17.47 -2.64 -3.82
CA SER A 110 18.32 -2.01 -2.81
C SER A 110 17.94 -0.55 -2.63
N GLY A 111 17.87 -0.09 -1.39
CA GLY A 111 17.94 1.34 -1.06
C GLY A 111 19.39 1.72 -0.81
N THR A 112 19.93 2.65 -1.60
CA THR A 112 21.33 3.12 -1.49
C THR A 112 21.39 4.64 -1.58
N ASP A 113 22.55 5.19 -1.21
CA ASP A 113 22.88 6.61 -1.40
C ASP A 113 21.92 7.58 -0.68
N GLY A 114 21.38 7.16 0.47
CA GLY A 114 20.45 7.98 1.25
C GLY A 114 19.01 7.90 0.76
N ALA A 115 18.69 6.99 -0.16
CA ALA A 115 17.39 6.90 -0.83
C ALA A 115 16.76 5.51 -0.71
N GLN A 116 15.42 5.50 -0.62
CA GLN A 116 14.61 4.28 -0.62
C GLN A 116 14.37 3.79 -2.05
N ASN A 117 14.21 2.49 -2.21
CA ASN A 117 13.73 1.90 -3.45
C ASN A 117 12.22 1.75 -3.38
N ILE A 118 11.50 2.65 -4.04
CA ILE A 118 10.04 2.68 -4.01
C ILE A 118 9.49 2.00 -5.27
N GLN A 119 8.67 0.97 -5.06
CA GLN A 119 7.96 0.24 -6.11
C GLN A 119 6.46 0.45 -5.91
N THR A 120 5.88 1.48 -6.53
CA THR A 120 4.42 1.73 -6.48
C THR A 120 3.61 0.64 -7.19
N SER A 121 4.24 -0.08 -8.11
CA SER A 121 3.71 -1.30 -8.73
C SER A 121 4.83 -2.31 -8.89
N LEU A 122 4.55 -3.59 -8.67
CA LEU A 122 5.52 -4.64 -8.95
C LEU A 122 5.61 -4.95 -10.46
N PRO A 123 6.80 -5.36 -10.95
CA PRO A 123 6.96 -5.85 -12.31
C PRO A 123 6.03 -7.03 -12.62
N GLU A 124 5.76 -7.23 -13.91
CA GLU A 124 5.08 -8.43 -14.39
C GLU A 124 5.84 -9.69 -13.91
N GLY A 125 5.09 -10.70 -13.47
CA GLY A 125 5.64 -11.91 -12.84
C GLY A 125 5.86 -11.81 -11.33
N PHE A 126 5.88 -10.61 -10.75
CA PHE A 126 6.02 -10.39 -9.30
C PHE A 126 4.75 -9.84 -8.63
N ASP A 127 3.91 -9.07 -9.34
CA ASP A 127 2.61 -8.62 -8.82
C ASP A 127 1.76 -9.83 -8.40
N SER A 128 1.36 -9.86 -7.13
CA SER A 128 0.64 -10.98 -6.54
C SER A 128 1.32 -12.35 -6.66
N ALA A 129 2.65 -12.40 -6.77
CA ALA A 129 3.40 -13.65 -6.93
C ALA A 129 4.50 -13.87 -5.90
N ILE A 130 4.90 -12.84 -5.14
CA ILE A 130 5.95 -12.98 -4.11
C ILE A 130 5.48 -13.92 -2.98
N LYS A 131 6.31 -14.90 -2.64
CA LYS A 131 6.06 -15.91 -1.60
C LYS A 131 7.09 -15.89 -0.49
N SER A 132 8.33 -15.53 -0.79
CA SER A 132 9.37 -15.42 0.22
C SER A 132 10.31 -14.24 -0.02
N VAL A 133 11.01 -13.83 1.04
CA VAL A 133 11.85 -12.64 1.03
C VAL A 133 13.04 -12.80 1.98
N GLN A 134 14.17 -12.23 1.59
CA GLN A 134 15.33 -12.04 2.45
C GLN A 134 15.80 -10.60 2.31
N CYS A 135 16.13 -9.94 3.43
CA CYS A 135 16.64 -8.57 3.43
C CYS A 135 17.91 -8.50 4.27
N ARG A 136 18.99 -7.90 3.77
CA ARG A 136 20.26 -7.73 4.50
C ARG A 136 20.69 -6.26 4.51
N ALA A 137 21.51 -5.88 5.49
CA ALA A 137 22.18 -4.58 5.48
C ALA A 137 23.21 -4.51 4.33
N LEU A 138 23.45 -3.30 3.82
CA LEU A 138 24.45 -3.00 2.79
C LEU A 138 25.72 -2.38 3.39
#